data_AF-A0A2T7PNX3-F1
#
_entry.id   AF-A0A2T7PNX3-F1
#
_cell.length_a   1.000
_cell.length_b   1.000
_cell.length_c   1.000
_cell.angle_alpha   90.00
_cell.angle_beta   90.00
_cell.angle_gamma   90.00
#
_symmetry.space_group_name_H-M   'P 1'
#
loop_
_entity.id
_entity.type
_entity.pdbx_description
1 polymer ?
#
loop_
_entity_poly.entity_id
_entity_poly.type
_entity_poly.pdbx_seq_one_letter_code
_entity_poly.pdbx_strand_id
1 'polypeptide(L)'
;MLKLLCGAKPKVIKEVLKGASPDLIKAISECSLNVLKGHVHLTPAQKKRLCKYKEDLRLLARRNTSVKRRKQILQKGGFLSFLLKPILGALGGLVGSFTSNE
;
A
#
# COMPACT_ATOMS: atom_id res chain seq x y z
N MET A 1 5.43 -9.95 4.88
CA MET A 1 5.80 -9.30 3.58
C MET A 1 5.58 -7.79 3.54
N LEU A 2 4.37 -7.26 3.80
CA LEU A 2 4.12 -5.80 3.70
C LEU A 2 4.97 -4.94 4.66
N LYS A 3 5.25 -5.42 5.88
CA LYS A 3 6.17 -4.78 6.84
C LYS A 3 7.59 -4.60 6.27
N LEU A 4 8.11 -5.58 5.53
CA LEU A 4 9.45 -5.52 4.92
C LEU A 4 9.52 -4.43 3.84
N LEU A 5 8.46 -4.26 3.05
CA LEU A 5 8.39 -3.25 1.99
C LEU A 5 8.31 -1.81 2.53
N CYS A 6 7.86 -1.63 3.77
CA CYS A 6 7.71 -0.30 4.39
C CYS A 6 9.05 0.36 4.73
N GLY A 7 10.05 -0.43 5.14
CA GLY A 7 11.40 0.04 5.52
C GLY A 7 12.46 -0.18 4.44
N ALA A 8 12.15 -0.94 3.39
CA ALA A 8 13.10 -1.29 2.34
C ALA A 8 13.52 -0.08 1.48
N LYS A 9 14.77 -0.09 1.02
CA LYS A 9 15.27 0.89 0.05
C LYS A 9 14.50 0.75 -1.27
N PRO A 10 14.27 1.84 -2.03
CA PRO A 10 13.54 1.78 -3.31
C PRO A 10 14.07 0.73 -4.30
N LYS A 11 15.39 0.51 -4.34
CA LYS A 11 16.02 -0.55 -5.14
C LYS A 11 15.51 -1.94 -4.72
N VAL A 12 15.53 -2.24 -3.42
CA VAL A 12 15.05 -3.52 -2.87
C VAL A 12 13.57 -3.72 -3.15
N ILE A 13 12.74 -2.68 -2.97
CA ILE A 13 11.31 -2.74 -3.28
C ILE A 13 11.09 -3.11 -4.75
N LYS A 14 11.84 -2.50 -5.68
CA LYS A 14 11.72 -2.81 -7.11
C LYS A 14 12.08 -4.26 -7.41
N GLU A 15 13.16 -4.79 -6.83
CA GLU A 15 13.55 -6.20 -7.01
C GLU A 15 12.51 -7.16 -6.45
N VAL A 16 11.99 -6.92 -5.23
CA VAL A 16 10.91 -7.74 -4.65
C VAL A 16 9.67 -7.71 -5.55
N LEU A 17 9.32 -6.54 -6.09
CA LEU A 17 8.18 -6.41 -6.99
C LEU A 17 8.38 -7.11 -8.34
N LYS A 18 9.62 -7.32 -8.81
CA LYS A 18 9.89 -8.11 -10.03
C LYS A 18 9.50 -9.58 -9.85
N GLY A 19 9.74 -10.15 -8.68
CA GLY A 19 9.36 -11.53 -8.34
C GLY A 19 7.99 -11.68 -7.65
N ALA A 20 7.30 -10.57 -7.38
CA ALA A 20 6.08 -10.58 -6.58
C ALA A 20 4.97 -11.44 -7.20
N SER A 21 4.36 -12.28 -6.35
CA SER A 21 3.19 -13.08 -6.70
C SER A 21 1.98 -12.18 -7.01
N PRO A 22 1.02 -12.64 -7.83
CA PRO A 22 -0.21 -11.90 -8.11
C PRO A 22 -0.97 -11.49 -6.85
N ASP A 23 -0.95 -12.31 -5.80
CA ASP A 23 -1.67 -12.05 -4.57
C ASP A 23 -1.04 -10.92 -3.75
N LEU A 24 0.30 -10.82 -3.72
CA LEU A 24 0.97 -9.66 -3.12
C LEU A 24 0.60 -8.36 -3.86
N ILE A 25 0.52 -8.41 -5.19
CA ILE A 25 0.12 -7.25 -6.00
C ILE A 25 -1.34 -6.86 -5.73
N LYS A 26 -2.24 -7.83 -5.57
CA LYS A 26 -3.64 -7.59 -5.18
C LYS A 26 -3.76 -7.01 -3.78
N ALA A 27 -3.01 -7.53 -2.80
CA ALA A 27 -3.00 -7.00 -1.44
C ALA A 27 -2.58 -5.52 -1.40
N ILE A 28 -1.56 -5.12 -2.17
CA ILE A 28 -1.15 -3.70 -2.26
C ILE A 28 -2.20 -2.84 -3.00
N SER A 29 -2.92 -3.44 -3.95
CA SER A 29 -4.05 -2.79 -4.63
C SER A 29 -5.24 -2.57 -3.68
N GLU A 30 -5.56 -3.53 -2.82
CA GLU A 30 -6.58 -3.39 -1.76
C GLU A 30 -6.19 -2.37 -0.70
N CYS A 31 -4.90 -2.34 -0.33
CA CYS A 31 -4.33 -1.28 0.50
C CYS A 31 -4.62 0.11 -0.10
N SER A 32 -4.38 0.27 -1.41
CA SER A 32 -4.67 1.52 -2.12
C SER A 32 -6.17 1.85 -2.12
N LEU A 33 -7.03 0.84 -2.31
CA LEU A 33 -8.48 1.00 -2.29
C LEU A 33 -8.99 1.46 -0.92
N ASN A 34 -8.52 0.84 0.16
CA ASN A 34 -8.93 1.20 1.53
C ASN A 34 -8.52 2.62 1.91
N VAL A 35 -7.33 3.04 1.48
CA VAL A 35 -6.88 4.43 1.64
C VAL A 35 -7.76 5.41 0.85
N LEU A 36 -8.09 5.09 -0.40
CA LEU A 36 -8.96 5.95 -1.22
C LEU A 36 -10.40 6.03 -0.70
N LYS A 37 -10.91 4.95 -0.11
CA LYS A 37 -12.23 4.91 0.54
C LYS A 37 -12.26 5.61 1.90
N GLY A 38 -11.11 6.01 2.44
CA GLY A 38 -11.03 6.63 3.75
C GLY A 38 -11.18 5.67 4.93
N HIS A 39 -11.10 4.36 4.69
CA HIS A 39 -11.11 3.35 5.78
C HIS A 39 -9.83 3.39 6.63
N VAL A 40 -8.80 4.08 6.14
CA VAL A 40 -7.53 4.29 6.84
C VAL A 40 -7.43 5.77 7.18
N HIS A 41 -7.37 6.08 8.48
CA HIS A 41 -7.14 7.44 8.93
C HIS A 41 -5.74 7.90 8.51
N LEU A 42 -5.69 9.01 7.78
CA LEU A 42 -4.46 9.64 7.33
C LEU A 42 -4.29 11.01 7.98
N THR A 43 -3.08 11.30 8.47
CA THR A 43 -2.76 12.67 8.89
C THR A 43 -2.75 13.62 7.68
N PRO A 44 -2.97 14.94 7.86
CA PRO A 44 -2.90 15.91 6.75
C PRO A 44 -1.60 15.84 5.96
N ALA A 45 -0.47 15.62 6.65
CA ALA A 45 0.84 15.44 6.01
C ALA A 45 0.93 14.17 5.17
N GLN A 46 0.41 13.03 5.67
CA GLN A 46 0.36 11.77 4.91
C GLN A 46 -0.54 11.90 3.68
N LYS A 47 -1.74 12.49 3.85
CA LYS A 47 -2.68 12.75 2.76
C LYS A 47 -2.05 13.64 1.69
N LYS A 48 -1.39 14.74 2.07
CA LYS A 48 -0.70 15.65 1.14
C LYS A 48 0.38 14.92 0.31
N ARG A 49 1.12 13.98 0.91
CA ARG A 49 2.13 13.18 0.19
C ARG A 49 1.49 12.17 -0.76
N LEU A 50 0.45 11.47 -0.34
CA LEU A 50 -0.26 10.50 -1.16
C LEU A 50 -1.03 11.16 -2.31
N CYS A 51 -1.54 12.38 -2.13
CA CYS A 51 -2.20 13.16 -3.19
C CYS A 51 -1.31 13.38 -4.42
N LYS A 52 0.02 13.44 -4.26
CA LYS A 52 0.98 13.52 -5.39
C LYS A 52 0.91 12.31 -6.31
N TYR A 53 0.44 11.18 -5.80
CA TYR A 53 0.34 9.89 -6.50
C TYR A 53 -1.11 9.45 -6.71
N LYS A 54 -2.08 10.38 -6.62
CA LYS A 54 -3.52 10.07 -6.65
C LYS A 54 -3.95 9.24 -7.88
N GLU A 55 -3.38 9.50 -9.05
CA GLU A 55 -3.74 8.79 -10.28
C GLU A 55 -3.21 7.36 -10.28
N ASP A 56 -1.97 7.16 -9.82
CA ASP A 56 -1.39 5.83 -9.68
C ASP A 56 -2.16 5.00 -8.62
N LEU A 57 -2.57 5.62 -7.50
CA LEU A 57 -3.38 4.96 -6.47
C LEU A 57 -4.78 4.57 -7.00
N ARG A 58 -5.45 5.46 -7.73
CA ARG A 58 -6.75 5.17 -8.35
C ARG A 58 -6.64 4.04 -9.37
N LEU A 59 -5.58 4.05 -10.17
CA LEU A 59 -5.33 3.00 -11.16
C LEU A 59 -5.03 1.66 -10.48
N LEU A 60 -4.29 1.65 -9.37
CA LEU A 60 -4.10 0.44 -8.57
C LEU A 60 -5.41 -0.11 -8.00
N ALA A 61 -6.31 0.76 -7.54
CA ALA A 61 -7.57 0.38 -6.92
C ALA A 61 -8.66 -0.07 -7.91
N ARG A 62 -8.50 0.19 -9.21
CA ARG A 62 -9.47 -0.18 -10.25
C ARG A 62 -9.54 -1.70 -10.43
N ARG A 63 -10.76 -2.24 -10.48
CA ARG A 63 -11.04 -3.68 -10.67
C ARG A 63 -10.53 -4.22 -12.00
N ASN A 64 -10.65 -3.43 -13.08
CA ASN A 64 -10.25 -3.81 -14.44
C ASN A 64 -8.74 -3.64 -14.72
N THR A 65 -7.94 -3.17 -13.76
CA THR A 65 -6.51 -3.01 -13.98
C THR A 65 -5.80 -4.35 -13.80
N SER A 66 -5.18 -4.83 -14.88
CA SER A 66 -4.48 -6.11 -14.91
C SER A 66 -3.33 -6.17 -13.90
N VAL A 67 -2.98 -7.38 -13.44
CA VAL A 67 -1.85 -7.60 -12.51
C VAL A 67 -0.55 -7.06 -13.08
N LYS A 68 -0.31 -7.23 -14.40
CA LYS A 68 0.85 -6.68 -15.10
C LYS A 68 0.91 -5.15 -14.99
N ARG A 69 -0.23 -4.46 -15.20
CA ARG A 69 -0.29 -3.00 -15.09
C ARG A 69 -0.12 -2.52 -13.65
N ARG A 70 -0.73 -3.20 -12.67
CA ARG A 70 -0.52 -2.92 -11.24
C ARG A 70 0.96 -3.04 -10.87
N LYS A 71 1.63 -4.10 -11.31
CA LYS A 71 3.07 -4.32 -11.10
C LYS A 71 3.92 -3.20 -11.69
N GLN A 72 3.64 -2.75 -12.91
CA GLN A 72 4.33 -1.59 -13.52
C GLN A 72 4.21 -0.33 -12.66
N ILE A 73 3.01 -0.03 -12.16
CA ILE A 73 2.77 1.14 -11.31
C ILE A 73 3.56 1.03 -10.00
N LEU A 74 3.49 -0.14 -9.34
CA LEU A 74 4.23 -0.39 -8.10
C LEU A 74 5.75 -0.28 -8.31
N GLN A 75 6.25 -0.72 -9.46
CA GLN A 75 7.67 -0.64 -9.82
C GLN A 75 8.16 0.79 -10.12
N LYS A 76 7.28 1.74 -10.46
CA LYS A 76 7.66 3.18 -10.48
C LYS A 76 8.17 3.60 -9.10
N GLY A 77 7.54 3.10 -8.04
CA GLY A 77 7.90 3.34 -6.65
C GLY A 77 7.56 4.74 -6.17
N GLY A 78 8.20 5.20 -5.09
CA GLY A 78 8.03 6.55 -4.54
C GLY A 78 6.84 6.72 -3.61
N PHE A 79 5.76 5.93 -3.75
CA PHE A 79 4.56 6.03 -2.91
C PHE A 79 4.33 4.83 -1.97
N LEU A 80 4.96 3.67 -2.21
CA LEU A 80 4.70 2.45 -1.43
C LEU A 80 4.95 2.65 0.08
N SER A 81 6.04 3.29 0.46
CA SER A 81 6.35 3.53 1.87
C SER A 81 5.33 4.47 2.53
N PHE A 82 4.80 5.45 1.79
CA PHE A 82 3.76 6.36 2.30
C PHE A 82 2.38 5.70 2.35
N LEU A 83 2.13 4.74 1.47
CA LEU A 83 0.89 3.96 1.46
C LEU A 83 0.87 2.93 2.59
N LEU A 84 1.98 2.21 2.79
CA LEU A 84 2.03 1.08 3.72
C LEU A 84 2.13 1.54 5.18
N LYS A 85 2.78 2.67 5.49
CA LYS A 85 2.91 3.16 6.88
C LYS A 85 1.57 3.35 7.59
N PRO A 86 0.58 4.09 7.03
CA PRO A 86 -0.72 4.25 7.66
C PRO A 86 -1.49 2.93 7.79
N ILE A 87 -1.36 2.04 6.80
CA ILE A 87 -2.06 0.75 6.81
C ILE A 87 -1.50 -0.17 7.90
N LEU A 88 -0.18 -0.22 8.06
CA LEU A 88 0.43 -0.97 9.15
C LEU A 88 0.05 -0.42 10.52
N GLY A 89 -0.13 0.91 10.64
CA GLY A 89 -0.68 1.53 11.85
C GLY A 89 -2.13 1.10 12.11
N ALA A 90 -3.00 1.14 11.09
CA ALA A 90 -4.39 0.71 11.21
C ALA A 90 -4.51 -0.79 11.57
N LEU A 91 -3.69 -1.65 10.95
CA LEU A 91 -3.65 -3.08 11.27
C LEU A 91 -3.06 -3.34 12.66
N GLY A 92 -2.06 -2.57 13.10
CA GLY A 92 -1.49 -2.68 14.44
C GLY A 92 -2.50 -2.29 15.53
N GLY A 93 -3.27 -1.23 15.30
CA GLY A 93 -4.36 -0.83 16.20
C GLY A 93 -5.50 -1.86 16.25
N LEU A 94 -5.81 -2.50 15.12
CA LEU A 94 -6.77 -3.61 15.06
C LEU A 94 -6.28 -4.82 15.88
N VAL A 95 -5.03 -5.27 15.69
CA VAL A 95 -4.52 -6.42 16.44
C VAL A 95 -4.46 -6.13 17.95
N GLY A 96 -4.06 -4.92 18.36
CA GLY A 96 -4.06 -4.54 19.78
C GLY A 96 -5.46 -4.49 20.42
N SER A 97 -6.49 -4.17 19.64
CA SER A 97 -7.88 -4.21 20.12
C SER A 97 -8.46 -5.63 20.19
N PHE A 98 -7.97 -6.57 19.37
CA PHE A 98 -8.32 -7.99 19.51
C PHE A 98 -7.63 -8.68 20.69
N THR A 99 -6.43 -8.28 21.10
CA THR A 99 -5.69 -8.90 22.22
C THR A 99 -5.97 -8.29 23.60
N SER A 100 -6.76 -7.21 23.68
CA SER A 100 -7.10 -6.55 24.96
C SER A 100 -8.42 -7.06 25.58
N ASN A 101 -9.03 -8.07 24.97
CA ASN A 101 -10.13 -8.84 25.55
C ASN A 101 -9.61 -10.22 25.96
N GLU A 102 -8.75 -10.26 26.97
CA GLU A 102 -8.51 -11.45 27.80
C GLU A 102 -8.16 -11.01 29.22
#